data_AF-X1JXP9-F1
#
_entry.id   AF-X1JXP9-F1
#
_cell.length_a   1.000
_cell.length_b   1.000
_cell.length_c   1.000
_cell.angle_alpha   90.00
_cell.angle_beta   90.00
_cell.angle_gamma   90.00
#
_symmetry.space_group_name_H-M   'P 1'
#
loop_
_entity.id
_entity.type
_entity.pdbx_description
1 polymer ?
#
loop_
_entity_poly.entity_id
_entity_poly.type
_entity_poly.pdbx_seq_one_letter_code
_entity_poly.pdbx_strand_id
1 'polypeptide(L)'
;MGEYDRCQEFLRGQADVEFKNILADLNVKLGNIAKAKELYFDIAINSNFDFSSEMFYKLAELYKTDDSLEQAIAYYDSSVNRARASEYGIKSKKMADILSKVDIYSKETENIDHAQFLLAEIYFVD
;
A
#
# COMPACT_ATOMS: atom_id res chain seq x y z
N MET A 1 26.86 -8.07 -3.78
CA MET A 1 26.46 -7.87 -2.36
C MET A 1 27.34 -6.75 -1.83
N GLY A 2 26.88 -5.49 -1.80
CA GLY A 2 27.83 -4.37 -1.70
C GLY A 2 27.35 -3.07 -1.06
N GLU A 3 26.12 -2.63 -1.33
CA GLU A 3 25.66 -1.30 -0.86
C GLU A 3 24.28 -1.38 -0.18
N TYR A 4 23.34 -2.13 -0.76
CA TYR A 4 22.01 -2.33 -0.15
C TYR A 4 22.07 -3.00 1.22
N ASP A 5 22.94 -4.00 1.41
CA ASP A 5 23.11 -4.69 2.70
C ASP A 5 23.67 -3.74 3.77
N ARG A 6 24.64 -2.90 3.40
CA ARG A 6 25.24 -1.90 4.30
C ARG A 6 24.24 -0.81 4.68
N CYS A 7 23.43 -0.34 3.73
CA CYS A 7 22.32 0.56 4.01
C CYS A 7 21.30 -0.08 4.95
N GLN A 8 20.97 -1.35 4.75
CA GLN A 8 20.02 -2.06 5.61
C GLN A 8 20.53 -2.16 7.06
N GLU A 9 21.81 -2.45 7.27
CA GLU A 9 22.42 -2.50 8.60
C GLU A 9 22.42 -1.14 9.30
N PHE A 10 22.77 -0.07 8.58
CA PHE A 10 22.76 1.28 9.13
C PHE A 10 21.36 1.73 9.58
N LEU A 11 20.34 1.44 8.76
CA LEU A 11 18.96 1.88 9.00
C LEU A 11 18.29 1.12 10.16
N ARG A 12 18.64 -0.14 10.39
CA ARG A 12 18.05 -0.95 11.49
C ARG A 12 18.32 -0.39 12.89
N GLY A 13 19.39 0.37 13.07
CA GLY A 13 19.73 1.01 14.35
C GLY A 13 19.03 2.33 14.62
N GLN A 14 18.27 2.86 13.65
CA GLN A 14 17.66 4.19 13.75
C GLN A 14 16.24 4.10 14.29
N ALA A 15 15.93 4.93 15.28
CA ALA A 15 14.58 5.05 15.85
C ALA A 15 13.68 6.01 15.08
N ASP A 16 14.27 6.84 14.21
CA ASP A 16 13.56 7.86 13.47
C ASP A 16 12.71 7.23 12.35
N VAL A 17 11.49 7.75 12.27
CA VAL A 17 10.38 7.25 11.46
C VAL A 17 10.70 7.34 9.96
N GLU A 18 11.43 8.35 9.52
CA GLU A 18 11.82 8.52 8.11
C GLU A 18 12.82 7.44 7.69
N PHE A 19 13.78 7.11 8.56
CA PHE A 19 14.73 6.03 8.30
C PHE A 19 14.07 4.66 8.30
N LYS A 20 13.06 4.44 9.16
CA LYS A 20 12.24 3.22 9.10
C LYS A 20 11.45 3.12 7.79
N ASN A 21 10.92 4.23 7.26
CA ASN A 21 10.23 4.26 5.97
C ASN A 21 11.19 3.89 4.82
N ILE A 22 12.39 4.47 4.81
CA ILE A 22 13.43 4.14 3.83
C ILE A 22 13.81 2.64 3.92
N LEU A 23 13.89 2.09 5.13
CA LEU A 23 14.15 0.66 5.32
C LEU A 23 13.01 -0.21 4.77
N ALA A 24 11.75 0.21 4.95
CA ALA A 24 10.60 -0.48 4.39
C ALA A 24 10.63 -0.46 2.85
N ASP A 25 10.86 0.72 2.24
CA ASP A 25 11.02 0.88 0.78
C ASP A 25 12.17 0.00 0.24
N LEU A 26 13.28 -0.08 0.98
CA LEU A 26 14.40 -0.94 0.61
C LEU A 26 14.02 -2.43 0.66
N ASN A 27 13.26 -2.86 1.67
CA ASN A 27 12.79 -4.24 1.75
C ASN A 27 11.85 -4.58 0.57
N VAL A 28 11.00 -3.64 0.11
CA VAL A 28 10.20 -3.83 -1.11
C VAL A 28 11.10 -4.07 -2.33
N LYS A 29 12.10 -3.20 -2.54
CA LYS A 29 13.04 -3.32 -3.67
C LYS A 29 13.86 -4.61 -3.66
N LEU A 30 14.15 -5.14 -2.48
CA LEU A 30 14.88 -6.40 -2.30
C LEU A 30 13.97 -7.65 -2.36
N GLY A 31 12.65 -7.49 -2.56
CA GLY A 31 11.68 -8.58 -2.57
C GLY A 31 11.34 -9.14 -1.18
N ASN A 32 11.79 -8.49 -0.11
CA ASN A 32 11.48 -8.87 1.27
C ASN A 32 10.12 -8.31 1.70
N ILE A 33 9.05 -8.70 0.99
CA ILE A 33 7.71 -8.09 1.10
C ILE A 33 7.14 -8.22 2.52
N ALA A 34 7.27 -9.37 3.17
CA ALA A 34 6.77 -9.57 4.54
C ALA A 34 7.35 -8.54 5.54
N LYS A 35 8.66 -8.31 5.47
CA LYS A 35 9.33 -7.32 6.34
C LYS A 35 8.92 -5.89 6.00
N ALA A 36 8.73 -5.58 4.73
CA ALA A 36 8.23 -4.27 4.32
C ALA A 36 6.83 -4.00 4.89
N LYS A 37 5.93 -4.99 4.82
CA LYS A 37 4.57 -4.91 5.38
C LYS A 37 4.60 -4.66 6.90
N GLU A 38 5.41 -5.41 7.64
CA GLU A 38 5.59 -5.21 9.09
C GLU A 38 6.06 -3.80 9.43
N LEU A 39 7.07 -3.29 8.71
CA LEU A 39 7.60 -1.96 8.94
C LEU A 39 6.59 -0.86 8.60
N TYR A 40 5.91 -0.94 7.46
CA TYR A 40 4.86 0.03 7.12
C TYR A 40 3.74 0.04 8.15
N PHE A 41 3.33 -1.12 8.64
CA PHE A 41 2.31 -1.20 9.68
C PHE A 41 2.79 -0.56 11.00
N ASP A 42 4.00 -0.88 11.46
CA ASP A 42 4.59 -0.28 12.68
C ASP A 42 4.66 1.25 12.57
N ILE A 43 5.12 1.75 11.42
CA ILE A 43 5.18 3.20 11.16
C ILE A 43 3.77 3.79 11.15
N ALA A 44 2.82 3.16 10.46
CA ALA A 44 1.47 3.67 10.30
C ALA A 44 0.74 3.87 11.64
N ILE A 45 0.92 2.96 12.60
CA ILE A 45 0.24 3.04 13.90
C ILE A 45 0.92 4.02 14.88
N ASN A 46 2.20 4.34 14.67
CA ASN A 46 3.00 5.15 15.60
C ASN A 46 3.32 6.58 15.09
N SER A 47 2.91 6.93 13.86
CA SER A 47 3.23 8.22 13.24
C SER A 47 2.07 9.21 13.28
N ASN A 48 2.33 10.47 12.87
CA ASN A 48 1.29 11.46 12.67
C ASN A 48 0.31 11.05 11.55
N PHE A 49 -0.82 11.76 11.44
CA PHE A 49 -1.91 11.37 10.54
C PHE A 49 -1.53 11.33 9.06
N ASP A 50 -0.80 12.32 8.56
CA ASP A 50 -0.42 12.37 7.13
C ASP A 50 0.57 11.27 6.77
N PHE A 51 1.58 11.05 7.63
CA PHE A 51 2.55 9.98 7.43
C PHE A 51 1.93 8.60 7.59
N SER A 52 1.00 8.45 8.54
CA SER A 52 0.19 7.24 8.72
C SER A 52 -0.64 6.93 7.47
N SER A 53 -1.25 7.96 6.86
CA SER A 53 -2.00 7.85 5.61
C SER A 53 -1.13 7.33 4.46
N GLU A 54 0.09 7.84 4.33
CA GLU A 54 1.07 7.35 3.33
C GLU A 54 1.42 5.88 3.56
N MET A 55 1.72 5.49 4.81
CA MET A 55 2.13 4.11 5.10
C MET A 55 1.01 3.11 4.85
N PHE A 56 -0.23 3.45 5.21
CA PHE A 56 -1.38 2.61 4.89
C PHE A 56 -1.62 2.50 3.38
N TYR A 57 -1.39 3.58 2.61
CA TYR A 57 -1.43 3.52 1.15
C TYR A 57 -0.36 2.57 0.59
N LYS A 58 0.89 2.70 1.02
CA LYS A 58 1.98 1.80 0.59
C LYS A 58 1.70 0.34 0.96
N LEU A 59 1.13 0.11 2.15
CA LEU A 59 0.73 -1.22 2.59
C LEU A 59 -0.38 -1.81 1.71
N ALA A 60 -1.38 -1.00 1.36
CA ALA A 60 -2.46 -1.40 0.45
C ALA A 60 -1.93 -1.78 -0.94
N GLU A 61 -0.99 -1.01 -1.50
CA GLU A 61 -0.33 -1.35 -2.77
C GLU A 61 0.35 -2.72 -2.73
N LEU A 62 1.02 -3.07 -1.62
CA LEU A 62 1.62 -4.40 -1.46
C LEU A 62 0.60 -5.54 -1.33
N TYR A 63 -0.59 -5.28 -0.79
CA TYR A 63 -1.65 -6.29 -0.74
C TYR A 63 -2.41 -6.41 -2.06
N LYS A 64 -2.48 -5.32 -2.83
CA LYS A 64 -3.00 -5.33 -4.20
C LYS A 64 -2.15 -6.21 -5.12
N THR A 65 -0.82 -6.17 -4.98
CA THR A 65 0.09 -7.02 -5.78
C THR A 65 0.08 -8.49 -5.35
N ASP A 66 -0.26 -8.77 -4.09
CA ASP A 66 -0.34 -10.14 -3.55
C ASP A 66 -1.71 -10.81 -3.79
N ASP A 67 -2.54 -10.23 -4.67
CA ASP A 67 -3.91 -10.68 -5.01
C ASP A 67 -4.88 -10.78 -3.83
N SER A 68 -4.57 -10.07 -2.74
CA SER A 68 -5.42 -10.01 -1.54
C SER A 68 -6.26 -8.74 -1.55
N LEU A 69 -7.21 -8.69 -2.48
CA LEU A 69 -8.07 -7.55 -2.78
C LEU A 69 -8.75 -6.96 -1.53
N GLU A 70 -9.31 -7.81 -0.68
CA GLU A 70 -10.02 -7.39 0.54
C GLU A 70 -9.10 -6.64 1.51
N GLN A 71 -7.86 -7.12 1.68
CA GLN A 71 -6.87 -6.46 2.53
C GLN A 71 -6.38 -5.14 1.92
N ALA A 72 -6.21 -5.10 0.59
CA ALA A 72 -5.87 -3.87 -0.10
C ALA A 72 -6.94 -2.79 0.13
N ILE A 73 -8.23 -3.12 -0.05
CA ILE A 73 -9.35 -2.21 0.22
C ILE A 73 -9.32 -1.73 1.68
N ALA A 74 -9.19 -2.64 2.65
CA ALA A 74 -9.17 -2.29 4.07
C ALA A 74 -8.04 -1.31 4.44
N TYR A 75 -6.87 -1.45 3.81
CA TYR A 75 -5.75 -0.54 4.06
C TYR A 75 -5.88 0.80 3.31
N TYR A 76 -6.48 0.84 2.11
CA TYR A 76 -6.86 2.12 1.51
C TYR A 76 -7.87 2.86 2.38
N ASP A 77 -8.89 2.18 2.90
CA ASP A 77 -9.87 2.79 3.81
C ASP A 77 -9.18 3.33 5.08
N SER A 78 -8.21 2.58 5.62
CA SER A 78 -7.40 3.02 6.75
C SER A 78 -6.62 4.29 6.43
N SER A 79 -6.02 4.39 5.24
CA SER A 79 -5.35 5.60 4.75
C SER A 79 -6.31 6.80 4.66
N VAL A 80 -7.49 6.61 4.06
CA VAL A 80 -8.54 7.64 3.96
C VAL A 80 -8.98 8.13 5.34
N ASN A 81 -9.15 7.22 6.29
CA ASN A 81 -9.58 7.54 7.66
C ASN A 81 -8.52 8.30 8.45
N ARG A 82 -7.23 8.11 8.15
CA ARG A 82 -6.15 8.86 8.79
C ARG A 82 -6.07 10.28 8.29
N ALA A 83 -6.10 10.50 6.98
CA ALA A 83 -6.00 11.84 6.40
C ALA A 83 -6.70 11.96 5.05
N ARG A 84 -8.05 12.05 5.05
CA ARG A 84 -8.88 12.11 3.83
C ARG A 84 -8.46 13.17 2.81
N ALA A 85 -8.00 14.33 3.26
CA ALA A 85 -7.61 15.45 2.39
C ALA A 85 -6.13 15.45 1.98
N SER A 86 -5.32 14.52 2.52
CA SER A 86 -3.93 14.33 2.09
C SER A 86 -3.88 13.76 0.67
N GLU A 87 -2.74 13.93 -0.01
CA GLU A 87 -2.50 13.32 -1.32
C GLU A 87 -2.80 11.81 -1.31
N TYR A 88 -2.29 11.10 -0.30
CA TYR A 88 -2.49 9.66 -0.15
C TYR A 88 -3.92 9.30 0.24
N GLY A 89 -4.60 10.12 1.04
CA GLY A 89 -6.03 9.91 1.32
C GLY A 89 -6.90 10.02 0.07
N ILE A 90 -6.60 10.97 -0.81
CA ILE A 90 -7.31 11.12 -2.09
C ILE A 90 -7.03 9.94 -3.02
N LYS A 91 -5.76 9.54 -3.17
CA LYS A 91 -5.36 8.38 -3.97
C LYS A 91 -6.00 7.08 -3.45
N SER A 92 -5.95 6.86 -2.14
CA SER A 92 -6.54 5.71 -1.47
C SER A 92 -8.04 5.63 -1.69
N LYS A 93 -8.76 6.75 -1.57
CA LYS A 93 -10.21 6.78 -1.82
C LYS A 93 -10.54 6.33 -3.25
N LYS A 94 -9.83 6.89 -4.24
CA LYS A 94 -10.02 6.51 -5.65
C LYS A 94 -9.80 5.01 -5.85
N MET A 95 -8.75 4.46 -5.24
CA MET A 95 -8.42 3.05 -5.40
C MET A 95 -9.42 2.13 -4.68
N ALA A 96 -9.81 2.45 -3.44
CA ALA A 96 -10.82 1.70 -2.69
C ALA A 96 -12.16 1.64 -3.44
N ASP A 97 -12.60 2.77 -4.01
CA ASP A 97 -13.84 2.84 -4.80
C ASP A 97 -13.77 1.95 -6.05
N ILE A 98 -12.63 1.89 -6.74
CA ILE A 98 -12.46 1.04 -7.93
C ILE A 98 -12.38 -0.43 -7.53
N LEU A 99 -11.55 -0.79 -6.56
CA LEU A 99 -11.36 -2.18 -6.14
C LEU A 99 -12.63 -2.78 -5.54
N SER A 100 -13.43 -1.98 -4.83
CA SER A 100 -14.74 -2.42 -4.33
C SER A 100 -15.72 -2.75 -5.47
N LYS A 101 -15.69 -2.00 -6.57
CA LYS A 101 -16.48 -2.33 -7.76
C LYS A 101 -15.99 -3.61 -8.42
N VAL A 102 -14.67 -3.78 -8.55
CA VAL A 102 -14.08 -5.02 -9.08
C VAL A 102 -14.51 -6.23 -8.24
N ASP A 103 -14.48 -6.12 -6.91
CA ASP A 103 -14.94 -7.18 -6.00
C ASP A 103 -16.41 -7.55 -6.23
N ILE A 104 -17.30 -6.54 -6.31
CA ILE A 104 -18.73 -6.74 -6.58
C ILE A 104 -18.93 -7.44 -7.94
N TYR A 105 -18.32 -6.92 -9.01
CA TYR A 105 -18.50 -7.47 -10.35
C TYR A 105 -17.88 -8.86 -10.51
N SER A 106 -16.81 -9.18 -9.78
CA SER A 106 -16.23 -10.52 -9.78
C SER A 106 -17.16 -11.57 -9.16
N LYS A 107 -18.01 -11.16 -8.22
CA LYS A 107 -19.00 -12.01 -7.54
C LYS A 107 -20.30 -12.14 -8.33
N GLU A 108 -20.61 -11.18 -9.20
CA GLU A 108 -21.70 -11.25 -10.17
C GLU A 108 -21.24 -12.06 -11.40
N THR A 109 -21.56 -13.36 -11.44
CA THR A 109 -21.09 -14.37 -12.40
C THR A 109 -21.30 -14.07 -13.91
N GLU A 110 -21.91 -12.95 -14.28
CA GLU A 110 -22.18 -12.55 -15.68
C GLU A 110 -21.33 -11.37 -16.17
N ASN A 111 -20.40 -10.82 -15.38
CA ASN A 111 -19.70 -9.59 -15.79
C ASN A 111 -18.18 -9.55 -15.53
N ILE A 112 -17.51 -10.69 -15.73
CA ILE A 112 -16.04 -10.82 -15.62
C ILE A 112 -15.32 -9.84 -16.56
N ASP A 113 -15.83 -9.62 -17.77
CA ASP A 113 -15.24 -8.71 -18.76
C ASP A 113 -15.25 -7.25 -18.27
N HIS A 114 -16.30 -6.84 -17.55
CA HIS A 114 -16.37 -5.49 -16.98
C HIS A 114 -15.43 -5.31 -15.77
N ALA A 115 -15.27 -6.35 -14.95
CA ALA A 115 -14.27 -6.35 -13.88
C ALA A 115 -12.84 -6.23 -14.46
N GLN A 116 -12.54 -6.95 -15.55
CA GLN A 116 -11.27 -6.85 -16.26
C GLN A 116 -11.05 -5.47 -16.88
N PHE A 117 -12.09 -4.85 -17.45
CA PHE A 117 -12.02 -3.50 -17.99
C PHE A 117 -11.67 -2.46 -16.93
N LEU A 118 -12.35 -2.49 -15.78
CA LEU A 118 -12.04 -1.58 -14.65
C LEU A 118 -10.63 -1.82 -14.12
N LEU A 119 -10.17 -3.07 -14.08
CA LEU A 119 -8.78 -3.39 -13.72
C LEU A 119 -7.80 -2.77 -14.71
N ALA A 120 -8.09 -2.82 -16.02
CA ALA A 120 -7.27 -2.19 -17.04
C ALA A 120 -7.23 -0.66 -16.90
N GLU A 121 -8.32 0.01 -16.52
CA GLU A 121 -8.28 1.45 -16.21
C GLU A 121 -7.32 1.78 -15.04
N ILE A 122 -7.12 0.87 -14.09
CA ILE A 122 -6.13 1.06 -13.01
C ILE A 122 -4.70 1.03 -13.55
N TYR A 123 -4.42 0.14 -14.52
CA TYR A 123 -3.07 -0.09 -15.03
C TYR A 123 -2.70 0.81 -16.23
N PHE A 124 -3.67 1.39 -16.94
CA PHE A 124 -3.44 2.16 -18.17
C PHE A 124 -3.78 3.66 -18.08
N VAL A 125 -4.24 4.13 -16.91
CA VAL A 125 -4.41 5.57 -16.63
C VAL A 125 -3.25 6.04 -15.74
N ASP A 126 -2.05 6.06 -16.33
CA ASP A 126 -0.91 6.89 -15.91
C ASP A 126 -0.78 8.07 -16.88
#